data_AF-A0A7X7I826-F1
#
_entry.id   AF-A0A7X7I826-F1
#
_cell.length_a   1.000
_cell.length_b   1.000
_cell.length_c   1.000
_cell.angle_alpha   90.00
_cell.angle_beta   90.00
_cell.angle_gamma   90.00
#
_symmetry.space_group_name_H-M   'P 1'
#
loop_
_entity.id
_entity.type
_entity.pdbx_description
1 polymer ?
#
loop_
_entity_poly.entity_id
_entity_poly.type
_entity_poly.pdbx_seq_one_letter_code
_entity_poly.pdbx_strand_id
1 'polypeptide(L)'
;MEKWIEVYQGDLGIALTDTFTTDLFFSIFDTRFAKLFDGVRQDSGDPIVFAEKAIEHYKKLRIDPMSKTIVFSDSLNVDKVEEINNYCKGKIRPTYGIGTHLTNDVGVKPLNMVIKLTAIRAGDKWVPTVKISDDKGKHTGDTDAVALCKQILCIG
;
A
#
# COMPACT_ATOMS: atom_id res chain seq x y z
N MET A 1 1.59 -9.08 8.96
CA MET A 1 0.66 -8.37 9.86
C MET A 1 0.76 -8.84 11.30
N GLU A 2 0.70 -10.15 11.60
CA GLU A 2 0.76 -10.65 12.99
C GLU A 2 2.00 -10.20 13.75
N LYS A 3 3.18 -10.29 13.13
CA LYS A 3 4.43 -9.79 13.73
C LYS A 3 4.43 -8.28 14.00
N TRP A 4 3.68 -7.49 13.23
CA TRP A 4 3.53 -6.07 13.50
C TRP A 4 2.66 -5.85 14.75
N ILE A 5 1.55 -6.57 14.86
CA ILE A 5 0.67 -6.54 16.03
C ILE A 5 1.42 -6.96 17.31
N GLU A 6 2.24 -8.01 17.24
CA GLU A 6 3.03 -8.50 18.37
C GLU A 6 4.00 -7.43 18.91
N VAL A 7 4.64 -6.69 18.01
CA VAL A 7 5.66 -5.68 18.36
C VAL A 7 5.01 -4.38 18.85
N TYR A 8 4.01 -3.87 18.14
CA TYR A 8 3.46 -2.54 18.39
C TYR A 8 2.16 -2.55 19.22
N GLN A 9 1.59 -3.72 19.49
CA GLN A 9 0.48 -3.93 20.43
C GLN A 9 -0.74 -3.00 20.25
N GLY A 10 -1.00 -2.56 19.02
CA GLY A 10 -2.11 -1.68 18.67
C GLY A 10 -1.69 -0.29 18.18
N ASP A 11 -0.43 0.11 18.40
CA ASP A 11 0.13 1.33 17.81
C ASP A 11 0.53 1.12 16.34
N LEU A 12 0.64 2.23 15.60
CA LEU A 12 1.09 2.27 14.20
C LEU A 12 0.27 1.32 13.27
N GLY A 13 -1.06 1.31 13.43
CA GLY A 13 -1.98 0.38 12.79
C GLY A 13 -2.31 0.67 11.31
N ILE A 14 -1.36 1.10 10.49
CA ILE A 14 -1.57 1.31 9.04
C ILE A 14 -0.86 0.22 8.23
N ALA A 15 -1.62 -0.57 7.48
CA ALA A 15 -1.07 -1.65 6.64
C ALA A 15 -0.79 -1.20 5.20
N LEU A 16 0.41 -1.50 4.68
CA LEU A 16 0.74 -1.33 3.26
C LEU A 16 0.17 -2.50 2.44
N THR A 17 -0.54 -2.21 1.34
CA THR A 17 -1.35 -3.19 0.62
C THR A 17 -0.72 -3.71 -0.67
N ASP A 18 0.17 -2.95 -1.29
CA ASP A 18 0.61 -3.14 -2.67
C ASP A 18 1.94 -3.92 -2.81
N THR A 19 2.33 -4.68 -1.78
CA THR A 19 3.58 -5.47 -1.86
C THR A 19 3.46 -6.61 -2.87
N PHE A 20 2.27 -7.22 -2.95
CA PHE A 20 1.95 -8.31 -3.87
C PHE A 20 0.61 -8.08 -4.58
N THR A 21 0.31 -6.84 -4.94
CA THR A 21 -1.01 -6.31 -5.37
C THR A 21 -2.03 -6.13 -4.25
N THR A 22 -2.81 -5.07 -4.38
CA THR A 22 -3.89 -4.71 -3.44
C THR A 22 -5.03 -5.73 -3.45
N ASP A 23 -5.32 -6.35 -4.59
CA ASP A 23 -6.40 -7.35 -4.69
C ASP A 23 -6.07 -8.61 -3.88
N LEU A 24 -4.82 -9.10 -3.98
CA LEU A 24 -4.36 -10.20 -3.14
C LEU A 24 -4.40 -9.81 -1.66
N PHE A 25 -3.96 -8.60 -1.31
CA PHE A 25 -4.01 -8.12 0.06
C PHE A 25 -5.43 -8.14 0.63
N PHE A 26 -6.42 -7.58 -0.07
CA PHE A 26 -7.80 -7.59 0.42
C PHE A 26 -8.41 -9.00 0.48
N SER A 27 -7.92 -9.96 -0.31
CA SER A 27 -8.36 -11.35 -0.18
C SER A 27 -7.99 -11.99 1.17
N ILE A 28 -6.89 -11.54 1.80
CA ILE A 28 -6.38 -12.06 3.08
C ILE A 28 -6.62 -11.12 4.27
N PHE A 29 -7.04 -9.87 4.01
CA PHE A 29 -7.31 -8.87 5.04
C PHE A 29 -8.68 -9.09 5.69
N ASP A 30 -8.79 -10.16 6.47
CA ASP A 30 -10.04 -10.60 7.10
C ASP A 30 -10.60 -9.63 8.17
N THR A 31 -11.75 -9.98 8.75
CA THR A 31 -12.41 -9.20 9.82
C THR A 31 -11.51 -8.95 11.01
N ARG A 32 -10.61 -9.89 11.37
CA ARG A 32 -9.73 -9.74 12.52
C ARG A 32 -8.73 -8.63 12.24
N PHE A 33 -8.02 -8.70 11.11
CA PHE A 33 -7.06 -7.67 10.73
C PHE A 33 -7.74 -6.33 10.47
N ALA A 34 -8.86 -6.32 9.76
CA ALA A 34 -9.61 -5.11 9.46
C ALA A 34 -10.13 -4.40 10.72
N LYS A 35 -10.39 -5.13 11.82
CA LYS A 35 -10.74 -4.53 13.11
C LYS A 35 -9.52 -4.02 13.88
N LEU A 36 -8.41 -4.76 13.88
CA LEU A 36 -7.20 -4.42 14.62
C LEU A 36 -6.41 -3.25 14.02
N PHE A 37 -6.33 -3.15 12.70
CA PHE A 37 -5.63 -2.05 12.02
C PHE A 37 -6.55 -0.82 11.91
N ASP A 38 -5.99 0.37 12.12
CA ASP A 38 -6.67 1.65 11.97
C ASP A 38 -7.00 1.97 10.50
N GLY A 39 -6.24 1.39 9.58
CA GLY A 39 -6.35 1.72 8.18
C GLY A 39 -5.35 1.02 7.28
N VAL A 40 -5.32 1.49 6.04
CA VAL A 40 -4.45 1.00 4.97
C VAL A 40 -3.70 2.14 4.29
N ARG A 41 -2.60 1.83 3.62
CA ARG A 41 -1.80 2.78 2.86
C ARG A 41 -1.79 2.44 1.38
N GLN A 42 -2.07 3.44 0.56
CA GLN A 42 -1.94 3.40 -0.90
C GLN A 42 -0.60 4.00 -1.33
N ASP A 43 0.15 3.24 -2.13
CA ASP A 43 1.52 3.56 -2.57
C ASP A 43 1.77 3.21 -4.06
N SER A 44 0.74 2.73 -4.77
CA SER A 44 0.72 2.56 -6.23
C SER A 44 -0.72 2.43 -6.76
N GLY A 45 -0.91 2.54 -8.07
CA GLY A 45 -2.22 2.46 -8.72
C GLY A 45 -3.07 3.72 -8.57
N ASP A 46 -4.30 3.66 -9.10
CA ASP A 46 -5.25 4.76 -9.04
C ASP A 46 -5.82 4.94 -7.61
N PRO A 47 -5.71 6.14 -7.01
CA PRO A 47 -6.11 6.36 -5.62
C PRO A 47 -7.63 6.29 -5.41
N ILE A 48 -8.44 6.62 -6.42
CA ILE A 48 -9.90 6.57 -6.34
C ILE A 48 -10.37 5.11 -6.40
N VAL A 49 -9.84 4.33 -7.34
CA VAL A 49 -10.09 2.89 -7.42
C VAL A 49 -9.65 2.19 -6.15
N PHE A 50 -8.51 2.58 -5.58
CA PHE A 50 -8.05 2.06 -4.29
C PHE A 50 -9.05 2.38 -3.17
N ALA A 51 -9.51 3.63 -3.08
CA ALA A 51 -10.49 4.05 -2.08
C ALA A 51 -11.80 3.26 -2.21
N GLU A 52 -12.27 3.03 -3.42
CA GLU A 52 -13.44 2.19 -3.71
C GLU A 52 -13.27 0.77 -3.18
N LYS A 53 -12.16 0.12 -3.53
CA LYS A 53 -11.85 -1.23 -3.05
C LYS A 53 -11.81 -1.31 -1.53
N ALA A 54 -11.14 -0.35 -0.87
CA ALA A 54 -11.05 -0.29 0.58
C ALA A 54 -12.42 -0.10 1.24
N ILE A 55 -13.24 0.83 0.74
CA ILE A 55 -14.60 1.10 1.26
C ILE A 55 -15.47 -0.15 1.13
N GLU A 56 -15.51 -0.77 -0.05
CA GLU A 56 -16.32 -1.95 -0.30
C GLU A 56 -15.85 -3.15 0.53
N HIS A 57 -14.54 -3.29 0.73
CA HIS A 57 -13.97 -4.31 1.60
C HIS A 57 -14.43 -4.15 3.06
N TYR A 58 -14.34 -2.94 3.63
CA TYR A 58 -14.80 -2.70 4.99
C TYR A 58 -16.31 -2.93 5.14
N LYS A 59 -17.13 -2.48 4.17
CA LYS A 59 -18.57 -2.74 4.16
C LYS A 59 -18.89 -4.23 4.11
N LYS A 60 -18.20 -5.01 3.26
CA LYS A 60 -18.35 -6.47 3.18
C LYS A 60 -18.09 -7.15 4.51
N LEU A 61 -17.14 -6.62 5.29
CA LEU A 61 -16.80 -7.10 6.63
C LEU A 61 -17.68 -6.51 7.75
N ARG A 62 -18.71 -5.72 7.40
CA ARG A 62 -19.62 -5.01 8.34
C ARG A 62 -18.86 -4.06 9.28
N ILE A 63 -17.81 -3.43 8.77
CA ILE A 63 -17.05 -2.39 9.46
C ILE A 63 -17.44 -1.06 8.82
N ASP A 64 -17.75 -0.06 9.65
CA ASP A 64 -18.00 1.29 9.18
C ASP A 64 -16.70 1.86 8.55
N PRO A 65 -16.67 2.14 7.23
CA PRO A 65 -15.47 2.70 6.60
C PRO A 65 -15.09 4.07 7.17
N MET A 66 -16.05 4.83 7.71
CA MET A 66 -15.77 6.10 8.39
C MET A 66 -15.07 5.92 9.74
N SER A 67 -14.91 4.70 10.24
CA SER A 67 -14.04 4.38 11.38
C SER A 67 -12.59 4.14 10.98
N LYS A 68 -12.29 4.07 9.67
CA LYS A 68 -11.00 3.68 9.12
C LYS A 68 -10.33 4.81 8.35
N THR A 69 -9.02 4.67 8.20
CA THR A 69 -8.16 5.66 7.52
C THR A 69 -7.51 5.06 6.28
N ILE A 70 -7.42 5.85 5.20
CA ILE A 70 -6.51 5.58 4.09
C ILE A 70 -5.39 6.62 4.10
N VAL A 71 -4.15 6.15 4.15
CA VAL A 71 -2.98 7.00 3.93
C VAL A 71 -2.62 6.94 2.44
N PHE A 72 -2.84 8.03 1.73
CA PHE A 72 -2.41 8.20 0.33
C PHE A 72 -1.00 8.76 0.31
N SER A 73 -0.12 8.16 -0.49
CA SER A 73 1.29 8.56 -0.53
C SER A 73 1.97 8.40 -1.88
N ASP A 74 1.25 7.92 -2.90
CA ASP A 74 1.82 7.77 -4.24
C ASP A 74 1.87 9.12 -4.98
N SER A 75 3.06 9.71 -5.02
CA SER A 75 3.42 10.79 -5.96
C SER A 75 2.36 11.91 -6.00
N LEU A 76 1.94 12.35 -4.82
CA LEU A 76 0.88 13.33 -4.63
C LEU A 76 1.33 14.76 -4.96
N ASN A 77 0.38 15.55 -5.44
CA ASN A 77 0.46 17.00 -5.56
C ASN A 77 -0.85 17.62 -5.02
N VAL A 78 -0.95 18.95 -4.98
CA VAL A 78 -2.12 19.65 -4.42
C VAL A 78 -3.42 19.26 -5.14
N ASP A 79 -3.42 19.23 -6.47
CA ASP A 79 -4.61 18.90 -7.27
C ASP A 79 -5.12 17.47 -7.01
N LYS A 80 -4.21 16.49 -6.97
CA LYS A 80 -4.55 15.11 -6.62
C LYS A 80 -5.12 15.00 -5.21
N VAL A 81 -4.55 15.73 -4.26
CA VAL A 81 -5.04 15.73 -2.87
C VAL A 81 -6.46 16.27 -2.82
N GLU A 82 -6.75 17.36 -3.52
CA GLU A 82 -8.10 17.92 -3.61
C GLU A 82 -9.09 16.92 -4.22
N GLU A 83 -8.73 16.29 -5.34
CA GLU A 83 -9.54 15.25 -6.01
C GLU A 83 -9.87 14.09 -5.06
N ILE A 84 -8.84 13.52 -4.42
CA ILE A 84 -9.00 12.41 -3.47
C ILE A 84 -9.84 12.83 -2.27
N ASN A 85 -9.62 14.04 -1.75
CA ASN A 85 -10.36 14.56 -0.60
C ASN A 85 -11.86 14.70 -0.93
N ASN A 86 -12.18 15.26 -2.09
CA ASN A 86 -13.55 15.40 -2.57
C ASN A 86 -14.22 14.04 -2.75
N TYR A 87 -13.49 13.05 -3.29
CA TYR A 87 -14.00 11.70 -3.42
C TYR A 87 -14.27 11.02 -2.07
N CYS A 88 -13.34 11.12 -1.12
CA CYS A 88 -13.41 10.43 0.17
C CYS A 88 -14.39 11.07 1.17
N LYS A 89 -14.78 12.33 0.94
CA LYS A 89 -15.66 13.11 1.83
C LYS A 89 -16.94 12.34 2.20
N GLY A 90 -17.09 12.04 3.49
CA GLY A 90 -18.23 11.31 4.03
C GLY A 90 -18.27 9.81 3.69
N LYS A 91 -17.20 9.26 3.10
CA LYS A 91 -17.10 7.85 2.74
C LYS A 91 -16.02 7.10 3.53
N ILE A 92 -14.84 7.71 3.73
CA ILE A 92 -13.71 7.16 4.49
C ILE A 92 -12.78 8.31 4.91
N ARG A 93 -11.94 8.15 5.94
CA ARG A 93 -11.00 9.21 6.36
C ARG A 93 -9.72 9.18 5.52
N PRO A 94 -9.42 10.20 4.71
CA PRO A 94 -8.14 10.27 4.02
C PRO A 94 -7.06 10.91 4.90
N THR A 95 -5.81 10.55 4.65
CA THR A 95 -4.59 11.22 5.16
C THR A 95 -3.55 11.21 4.04
N TYR A 96 -2.69 12.22 3.98
CA TYR A 96 -1.81 12.45 2.83
C TYR A 96 -0.34 12.53 3.25
N GLY A 97 0.50 11.69 2.64
CA GLY A 97 1.95 11.79 2.71
C GLY A 97 2.49 12.39 1.42
N ILE A 98 2.78 13.69 1.42
CA ILE A 98 3.33 14.38 0.24
C ILE A 98 4.85 14.52 0.41
N GLY A 99 5.60 13.94 -0.53
CA GLY A 99 7.06 13.94 -0.52
C GLY A 99 7.66 15.05 -1.40
N THR A 100 8.22 14.64 -2.55
CA THR A 100 8.99 15.50 -3.46
C THR A 100 8.30 16.80 -3.84
N HIS A 101 6.97 16.80 -4.03
CA HIS A 101 6.22 18.00 -4.39
C HIS A 101 6.23 19.08 -3.29
N LEU A 102 6.44 18.72 -2.02
CA LEU A 102 6.64 19.70 -0.95
C LEU A 102 8.12 20.04 -0.74
N THR A 103 9.00 19.04 -0.81
CA THR A 103 10.39 19.18 -0.34
C THR A 103 11.37 19.57 -1.45
N ASN A 104 10.99 19.46 -2.71
CA ASN A 104 11.84 19.77 -3.87
C ASN A 104 11.03 20.40 -5.01
N ASP A 105 10.33 21.50 -4.71
CA ASP A 105 9.54 22.30 -5.67
C ASP A 105 10.13 23.70 -5.87
N VAL A 106 11.44 23.75 -6.14
CA VAL A 106 12.20 25.01 -6.30
C VAL A 106 12.59 25.29 -7.75
N GLY A 107 11.88 24.70 -8.71
CA GLY A 107 12.15 24.86 -10.15
C GLY A 107 13.28 23.98 -10.69
N VAL A 108 13.79 23.04 -9.90
CA VAL A 108 14.80 22.06 -10.32
C VAL A 108 14.17 20.68 -10.48
N LYS A 109 14.68 19.88 -11.42
CA LYS A 109 14.19 18.50 -11.63
C LYS A 109 14.66 17.60 -10.48
N PRO A 110 13.74 16.95 -9.73
CA PRO A 110 14.12 16.01 -8.68
C PRO A 110 14.81 14.76 -9.26
N LEU A 111 15.75 14.20 -8.48
CA LEU A 111 16.38 12.93 -8.81
C LEU A 111 15.37 11.78 -8.63
N ASN A 112 15.30 10.88 -9.61
CA ASN A 112 14.52 9.65 -9.51
C ASN A 112 15.43 8.51 -9.03
N MET A 113 15.55 8.36 -7.71
CA MET A 113 16.43 7.38 -7.06
C MET A 113 15.67 6.60 -5.99
N VAL A 114 16.03 5.33 -5.82
CA VAL A 114 15.43 4.43 -4.82
C VAL A 114 16.50 3.58 -4.15
N ILE A 115 16.26 3.22 -2.90
CA ILE A 115 16.98 2.16 -2.19
C ILE A 115 15.95 1.09 -1.84
N LYS A 116 16.26 -0.16 -2.15
CA LYS A 116 15.35 -1.30 -1.92
C LYS A 116 16.11 -2.43 -1.26
N LEU A 117 15.40 -3.20 -0.42
CA LEU A 117 15.88 -4.49 0.04
C LEU A 117 15.94 -5.44 -1.17
N THR A 118 17.10 -6.06 -1.39
CA THR A 118 17.34 -6.96 -2.54
C THR A 118 17.36 -8.43 -2.13
N ALA A 119 17.82 -8.73 -0.91
CA ALA A 119 17.82 -10.07 -0.36
C ALA A 119 17.82 -10.04 1.18
N ILE A 120 17.34 -11.12 1.77
CA ILE A 120 17.44 -11.40 3.21
C ILE A 120 18.18 -12.72 3.43
N ARG A 121 18.85 -12.85 4.56
CA ARG A 121 19.48 -14.12 4.95
C ARG A 121 18.49 -14.97 5.73
N ALA A 122 18.16 -16.15 5.22
CA ALA A 122 17.32 -17.15 5.88
C ALA A 122 18.18 -18.39 6.18
N GLY A 123 18.61 -18.52 7.44
CA GLY A 123 19.64 -19.49 7.82
C GLY A 123 20.97 -19.18 7.11
N ASP A 124 21.46 -20.12 6.31
CA ASP A 124 22.72 -19.98 5.56
C ASP A 124 22.55 -19.60 4.09
N LYS A 125 21.33 -19.26 3.65
CA LYS A 125 21.05 -18.88 2.26
C LYS A 125 20.56 -17.45 2.17
N TRP A 126 21.01 -16.76 1.13
CA TRP A 126 20.41 -15.50 0.70
C TRP A 126 19.17 -15.80 -0.13
N VAL A 127 18.06 -15.17 0.23
CA VAL A 127 16.78 -15.28 -0.45
C VAL A 127 16.44 -13.91 -1.03
N PRO A 128 16.21 -13.80 -2.35
CA PRO A 128 15.87 -12.54 -2.99
C PRO A 128 14.52 -12.02 -2.50
N THR A 129 14.39 -10.71 -2.40
CA THR A 129 13.11 -10.04 -2.09
C THR A 129 12.49 -9.45 -3.35
N VAL A 130 11.17 -9.42 -3.40
CA VAL A 130 10.42 -8.91 -4.55
C VAL A 130 9.30 -7.96 -4.11
N LYS A 131 8.96 -6.98 -4.96
CA LYS A 131 7.73 -6.18 -4.89
C LYS A 131 6.98 -6.31 -6.21
N ILE A 132 5.69 -6.65 -6.12
CA ILE A 132 4.74 -6.68 -7.24
C ILE A 132 3.68 -5.62 -6.93
N SER A 133 3.85 -4.40 -7.45
CA SER A 133 2.90 -3.29 -7.25
C SER A 133 1.63 -3.44 -8.08
N ASP A 134 0.65 -2.57 -7.84
CA ASP A 134 -0.57 -2.48 -8.64
C ASP A 134 -0.33 -1.83 -10.02
N ASP A 135 0.75 -1.06 -10.18
CA ASP A 135 1.15 -0.51 -11.47
C ASP A 135 1.67 -1.61 -12.41
N LYS A 136 1.00 -1.77 -13.56
CA LYS A 136 1.37 -2.77 -14.58
C LYS A 136 2.83 -2.60 -15.00
N GLY A 137 3.61 -3.68 -14.89
CA GLY A 137 5.01 -3.73 -15.29
C GLY A 137 6.00 -3.13 -14.29
N LYS A 138 5.55 -2.51 -13.19
CA LYS A 138 6.44 -2.00 -12.14
C LYS A 138 6.72 -3.07 -11.08
N HIS A 139 7.49 -4.08 -11.46
CA HIS A 139 7.96 -5.10 -10.52
C HIS A 139 9.44 -4.87 -10.21
N THR A 140 9.85 -5.12 -8.97
CA THR A 140 11.26 -5.01 -8.58
C THR A 140 11.72 -6.22 -7.80
N GLY A 141 12.94 -6.67 -8.09
CA GLY A 141 13.55 -7.87 -7.56
C GLY A 141 14.24 -8.65 -8.67
N ASP A 142 14.84 -9.78 -8.30
CA ASP A 142 15.39 -10.75 -9.25
C ASP A 142 14.29 -11.28 -10.20
N THR A 143 14.61 -11.44 -11.48
CA THR A 143 13.62 -11.78 -12.52
C THR A 143 12.98 -13.15 -12.29
N ASP A 144 13.77 -14.15 -11.90
CA ASP A 144 13.27 -15.51 -11.66
C ASP A 144 12.42 -15.53 -10.38
N ALA A 145 12.85 -14.80 -9.35
CA ALA A 145 12.08 -14.65 -8.11
C ALA A 145 10.73 -13.95 -8.35
N VAL A 146 10.69 -12.91 -9.20
CA VAL A 146 9.45 -12.22 -9.59
C VAL A 146 8.53 -13.17 -10.35
N ALA A 147 9.06 -13.92 -11.33
CA ALA A 147 8.28 -14.89 -12.10
C ALA A 147 7.68 -15.98 -11.21
N LEU A 148 8.48 -16.55 -10.31
CA LEU A 148 8.03 -17.54 -9.34
C LEU A 148 6.95 -16.99 -8.41
N CYS A 149 7.14 -15.77 -7.90
CA CYS A 149 6.18 -15.12 -7.01
C CYS A 149 4.83 -14.91 -7.72
N LYS A 150 4.85 -14.40 -8.96
CA LYS A 150 3.64 -14.28 -9.79
C LYS A 150 2.94 -15.63 -10.00
N GLN A 151 3.70 -16.68 -10.29
CA GLN A 151 3.15 -18.02 -10.49
C GLN A 151 2.48 -18.58 -9.23
N ILE A 152 3.13 -18.46 -8.06
CA ILE A 152 2.60 -18.96 -6.78
C ILE A 152 1.32 -18.20 -6.38
N LEU A 153 1.30 -16.90 -6.62
CA LEU A 153 0.20 -16.02 -6.21
C LEU A 153 -0.88 -15.84 -7.29
N CYS A 154 -0.75 -16.54 -8.43
CA CYS A 154 -1.65 -16.45 -9.57
C CYS A 154 -1.85 -15.00 -10.09
N ILE A 155 -0.78 -14.21 -10.13
CA ILE A 155 -0.79 -12.81 -10.60
C ILE A 155 -0.39 -12.77 -12.08
N GLY A 156 -1.26 -12.18 -12.91
CA GLY A 156 -1.05 -12.00 -14.36
C GLY A 156 0.03 -10.99 -14.75
#